data_AF-A0A7X0E7Q1-F1
#
_entry.id   AF-A0A7X0E7Q1-F1
#
_cell.length_a   1.000
_cell.length_b   1.000
_cell.length_c   1.000
_cell.angle_alpha   90.00
_cell.angle_beta   90.00
_cell.angle_gamma   90.00
#
_symmetry.space_group_name_H-M   'P 1'
#
loop_
_entity.id
_entity.type
_entity.pdbx_description
1 polymer ?
#
loop_
_entity_poly.entity_id
_entity_poly.type
_entity_poly.pdbx_seq_one_letter_code
_entity_poly.pdbx_strand_id
1 'polypeptide(L)'
;MKLNSSMFLPLLMAAMLFLSSPPATAQNEDKATAILTAMRQASGGDHWEGIRTLHTVMNMSSGGQTVRAESWEDVATGRYMDRYVRSNFTTQHGFDGVTPWRQARSGIAYSLGDVDAALVAADEAFRVARGWWFPERHSATTIFVGIRNENGRSFDVLDITPEGGRMFEAWIDQATHLLARTDEQQAEDRVVTTYSDYRPVHGVMLPFAIRSGDDGDPAFDDVSTVQSVDVNPDITDGLYSVPPLPPSDIVLPPHRDSVEVPFRLTADNRIFVPLTVDGHKTFSAEFDSGGSLILQPTAVAALNIGVVGHMQGRGGGEGAGPISTSGRLGQIALGDAVINDVAFHSMAFDAGAPDKALVGLEILQRFVVRFDFDRQIMTLTRPDAFTYSGVGAVIPFHFQDNQPEVTGAIDGIAGLFTIDTGDNGSLLLIAPFARRYGLVERYHADLPYAGQALGATHGVWARKRVGTVSFDGPDGRSLAVVHAPVTRISLQHSGFDANRNVSANIGLGILKQFNLTFDYARQRIILEANHLYGQKDVFNRAGLRLLQKGNIWSVSAVYSDSPAADAGIKVGEVVSRIDGQGPDALSQEQLWSKLEGAVGARLELQMATPGNVRFVTVILRDIL
;
A
#
# COMPACT_ATOMS: atom_id res chain seq x y z
N MET A 1 65.43 52.18 -41.73
CA MET A 1 66.55 53.12 -41.62
C MET A 1 66.00 54.45 -41.14
N LYS A 2 66.46 54.91 -39.96
CA LYS A 2 66.17 56.19 -39.25
C LYS A 2 64.74 56.38 -38.70
N LEU A 3 64.49 57.04 -37.56
CA LEU A 3 65.17 57.24 -36.27
C LEU A 3 64.16 58.04 -35.40
N ASN A 4 64.23 57.84 -34.08
CA ASN A 4 63.48 58.41 -32.94
C ASN A 4 63.03 59.90 -32.97
N SER A 5 61.91 60.18 -32.28
CA SER A 5 61.78 61.08 -31.08
C SER A 5 60.29 61.41 -30.78
N SER A 6 59.62 60.88 -29.74
CA SER A 6 59.50 61.36 -28.33
C SER A 6 58.55 62.57 -28.09
N MET A 7 57.43 62.38 -27.38
CA MET A 7 56.91 63.22 -26.26
C MET A 7 55.53 62.73 -25.68
N PHE A 8 55.52 62.35 -24.39
CA PHE A 8 54.52 62.52 -23.28
C PHE A 8 53.06 62.95 -23.61
N LEU A 9 51.92 62.53 -23.02
CA LEU A 9 51.42 61.81 -21.81
C LEU A 9 49.84 61.96 -21.82
N PRO A 10 48.98 61.41 -20.92
CA PRO A 10 48.64 60.02 -20.53
C PRO A 10 47.27 59.54 -21.08
N LEU A 11 47.06 58.21 -21.17
CA LEU A 11 45.76 57.58 -21.44
C LEU A 11 45.10 57.18 -20.10
N LEU A 12 43.92 57.73 -19.80
CA LEU A 12 43.09 57.32 -18.67
C LEU A 12 42.58 55.88 -18.90
N MET A 13 42.95 54.93 -18.06
CA MET A 13 42.39 53.57 -18.05
C MET A 13 41.16 53.56 -17.13
N ALA A 14 39.97 53.54 -17.71
CA ALA A 14 38.74 53.27 -16.97
C ALA A 14 38.56 51.74 -16.86
N ALA A 15 38.82 51.20 -15.67
CA ALA A 15 38.46 49.83 -15.33
C ALA A 15 36.95 49.79 -15.00
N MET A 16 36.14 49.26 -15.91
CA MET A 16 34.77 48.84 -15.59
C MET A 16 34.83 47.49 -14.88
N LEU A 17 34.63 47.52 -13.55
CA LEU A 17 34.31 46.35 -12.75
C LEU A 17 32.90 45.88 -13.13
N PHE A 18 32.81 44.77 -13.89
CA PHE A 18 31.57 44.00 -13.95
C PHE A 18 31.41 43.25 -12.63
N LEU A 19 30.59 43.78 -11.73
CA LEU A 19 30.02 43.01 -10.62
C LEU A 19 29.04 42.00 -11.23
N SER A 20 29.50 40.78 -11.48
CA SER A 20 28.63 39.66 -11.82
C SER A 20 27.85 39.26 -10.57
N SER A 21 26.54 39.51 -10.56
CA SER A 21 25.63 38.92 -9.56
C SER A 21 25.75 37.39 -9.61
N PRO A 22 25.76 36.69 -8.45
CA PRO A 22 25.80 35.23 -8.45
C PRO A 22 24.57 34.65 -9.17
N PRO A 23 24.68 33.46 -9.78
CA PRO A 23 23.55 32.77 -10.38
C PRO A 23 22.44 32.55 -9.34
N ALA A 24 21.18 32.63 -9.77
CA ALA A 24 20.00 32.59 -8.88
C ALA A 24 19.95 31.37 -7.93
N THR A 25 20.60 30.26 -8.31
CA THR A 25 20.75 29.05 -7.47
C THR A 25 21.61 29.31 -6.22
N ALA A 26 22.78 29.94 -6.38
CA ALA A 26 23.65 30.28 -5.26
C ALA A 26 22.97 31.26 -4.29
N GLN A 27 22.20 32.21 -4.82
CA GLN A 27 21.43 33.14 -3.98
C GLN A 27 20.33 32.45 -3.18
N ASN A 28 19.71 31.39 -3.71
CA ASN A 28 18.68 30.63 -3.01
C ASN A 28 19.28 29.69 -1.95
N GLU A 29 20.45 29.12 -2.21
CA GLU A 29 21.21 28.34 -1.22
C GLU A 29 21.65 29.22 -0.03
N ASP A 30 22.22 30.40 -0.29
CA ASP A 30 22.61 31.36 0.75
C ASP A 30 21.41 31.76 1.64
N LYS A 31 20.25 32.01 1.02
CA LYS A 31 19.01 32.30 1.76
C LYS A 31 18.55 31.12 2.61
N ALA A 32 18.57 29.91 2.06
CA ALA A 32 18.22 28.71 2.81
C ALA A 32 19.10 28.54 4.04
N THR A 33 20.43 28.73 3.90
CA THR A 33 21.36 28.71 5.02
C THR A 33 21.02 29.76 6.09
N ALA A 34 20.68 30.98 5.68
CA ALA A 34 20.28 32.04 6.62
C ALA A 34 18.99 31.68 7.39
N ILE A 35 17.99 31.13 6.69
CA ILE A 35 16.71 30.68 7.30
C ILE A 35 16.96 29.54 8.29
N LEU A 36 17.72 28.50 7.91
CA LEU A 36 18.04 27.38 8.79
C LEU A 36 18.89 27.82 10.00
N THR A 37 19.76 28.81 9.84
CA THR A 37 20.52 29.40 10.96
C THR A 37 19.60 30.12 11.94
N ALA A 38 18.67 30.95 11.45
CA ALA A 38 17.67 31.61 12.29
C ALA A 38 16.78 30.58 13.01
N MET A 39 16.39 29.52 12.30
CA MET A 39 15.62 28.42 12.87
C MET A 39 16.37 27.67 13.97
N ARG A 40 17.68 27.39 13.79
CA ARG A 40 18.53 26.78 14.84
C ARG A 40 18.54 27.67 16.08
N GLN A 41 18.78 28.97 15.91
CA GLN A 41 18.85 29.91 17.04
C GLN A 41 17.51 30.02 17.78
N ALA A 42 16.40 30.16 17.07
CA ALA A 42 15.07 30.21 17.68
C ALA A 42 14.68 28.89 18.37
N SER A 43 15.17 27.76 17.88
CA SER A 43 14.90 26.44 18.46
C SER A 43 15.82 26.08 19.65
N GLY A 44 16.77 26.93 20.05
CA GLY A 44 17.64 26.70 21.20
C GLY A 44 19.14 26.75 20.92
N GLY A 45 19.55 26.98 19.66
CA GLY A 45 20.95 27.21 19.30
C GLY A 45 21.84 26.01 19.65
N ASP A 46 22.91 26.28 20.39
CA ASP A 46 23.94 25.29 20.75
C ASP A 46 23.48 24.28 21.80
N HIS A 47 22.33 24.50 22.45
CA HIS A 47 21.73 23.51 23.35
C HIS A 47 21.46 22.17 22.65
N TRP A 48 21.23 22.18 21.33
CA TRP A 48 21.08 20.98 20.51
C TRP A 48 22.33 20.10 20.44
N GLU A 49 23.53 20.62 20.71
CA GLU A 49 24.77 19.82 20.69
C GLU A 49 24.84 18.83 21.88
N GLY A 50 24.13 19.15 22.97
CA GLY A 50 24.02 18.31 24.16
C GLY A 50 22.93 17.23 24.07
N ILE A 51 22.07 17.25 23.06
CA ILE A 51 20.97 16.30 22.91
C ILE A 51 21.41 15.13 22.04
N ARG A 52 21.32 13.94 22.61
CA ARG A 52 21.68 12.65 22.01
C ARG A 52 20.46 11.78 21.79
N THR A 53 19.58 11.70 22.78
CA THR A 53 18.34 10.94 22.68
C THR A 53 17.16 11.73 23.21
N LEU A 54 15.97 11.46 22.67
CA LEU A 54 14.71 11.96 23.19
C LEU A 54 13.74 10.79 23.36
N HIS A 55 12.95 10.82 24.44
CA HIS A 55 11.76 9.99 24.58
C HIS A 55 10.55 10.90 24.78
N THR A 56 9.62 10.84 23.85
CA THR A 56 8.44 11.70 23.82
C THR A 56 7.20 10.84 24.05
N VAL A 57 6.39 11.20 25.05
CA VAL A 57 5.08 10.57 25.30
C VAL A 57 3.99 11.53 24.84
N MET A 58 3.07 11.02 24.03
CA MET A 58 1.98 11.78 23.41
C MET A 58 0.63 11.12 23.67
N ASN A 59 -0.41 11.96 23.78
CA ASN A 59 -1.78 11.53 23.58
C ASN A 59 -2.18 11.89 22.15
N MET A 60 -2.44 10.88 21.33
CA MET A 60 -2.82 11.04 19.93
C MET A 60 -4.32 10.77 19.76
N SER A 61 -5.05 11.70 19.15
CA SER A 61 -6.39 11.47 18.64
C SER A 61 -6.31 10.92 17.22
N SER A 62 -6.85 9.74 16.99
CA SER A 62 -6.78 9.04 15.70
C SER A 62 -8.01 8.16 15.52
N GLY A 63 -8.82 8.42 14.48
CA GLY A 63 -10.05 7.69 14.21
C GLY A 63 -11.02 7.65 15.40
N GLY A 64 -11.23 8.80 16.06
CA GLY A 64 -12.09 8.93 17.24
C GLY A 64 -11.57 8.21 18.50
N GLN A 65 -10.36 7.67 18.50
CA GLN A 65 -9.71 7.08 19.67
C GLN A 65 -8.66 8.00 20.24
N THR A 66 -8.48 7.95 21.56
CA THR A 66 -7.25 8.41 22.21
C THR A 66 -6.27 7.24 22.26
N VAL A 67 -5.09 7.45 21.71
CA VAL A 67 -4.00 6.48 21.58
C VAL A 67 -2.83 7.02 22.38
N ARG A 68 -2.24 6.19 23.23
CA ARG A 68 -0.94 6.55 23.82
C ARG A 68 0.11 6.28 22.75
N ALA A 69 0.76 7.34 22.30
CA ALA A 69 1.88 7.27 21.38
C ALA A 69 3.18 7.56 22.14
N GLU A 70 4.25 6.84 21.80
CA GLU A 70 5.58 7.05 22.36
C GLU A 70 6.58 7.03 21.20
N SER A 71 7.51 7.98 21.21
CA SER A 71 8.57 8.10 20.22
C SER A 71 9.93 8.13 20.91
N TRP A 72 10.87 7.32 20.42
CA TRP A 72 12.26 7.30 20.86
C TRP A 72 13.14 7.70 19.68
N GLU A 73 13.89 8.78 19.85
CA GLU A 73 14.76 9.37 18.83
C GLU A 73 16.22 9.27 19.28
N ASP A 74 17.10 8.73 18.44
CA ASP A 74 18.54 8.94 18.52
C ASP A 74 18.94 10.10 17.61
N VAL A 75 19.00 11.28 18.20
CA VAL A 75 19.29 12.55 17.51
C VAL A 75 20.72 12.59 16.96
N ALA A 76 21.63 11.73 17.43
CA ALA A 76 22.98 11.67 16.90
C ALA A 76 23.07 10.85 15.60
N THR A 77 22.24 9.81 15.46
CA THR A 77 22.34 8.85 14.34
C THR A 77 21.14 8.83 13.41
N GLY A 78 19.99 9.39 13.80
CA GLY A 78 18.75 9.31 13.04
C GLY A 78 17.96 8.01 13.24
N ARG A 79 18.38 7.13 14.16
CA ARG A 79 17.60 5.94 14.52
C ARG A 79 16.36 6.35 15.31
N TYR A 80 15.26 5.64 15.09
CA TYR A 80 14.01 5.94 15.81
C TYR A 80 13.13 4.71 15.97
N MET A 81 12.19 4.80 16.91
CA MET A 81 11.12 3.83 17.09
C MET A 81 9.89 4.54 17.63
N ASP A 82 8.74 4.24 17.04
CA ASP A 82 7.43 4.75 17.44
C ASP A 82 6.53 3.60 17.86
N ARG A 83 5.80 3.81 18.96
CA ARG A 83 4.86 2.85 19.52
C ARG A 83 3.50 3.49 19.73
N TYR A 84 2.46 2.79 19.27
CA TYR A 84 1.07 3.20 19.43
C TYR A 84 0.32 2.13 20.21
N VAL A 85 -0.08 2.47 21.43
CA VAL A 85 -0.81 1.59 22.33
C VAL A 85 -2.30 1.92 22.30
N ARG A 86 -3.10 0.96 21.86
CA ARG A 86 -4.56 1.01 21.87
C ARG A 86 -5.09 -0.02 22.87
N SER A 87 -6.37 0.05 23.21
CA SER A 87 -6.97 -0.85 24.20
C SER A 87 -6.96 -2.33 23.79
N ASN A 88 -6.85 -2.61 22.49
CA ASN A 88 -7.01 -3.94 21.91
C ASN A 88 -5.80 -4.44 21.12
N PHE A 89 -4.78 -3.61 20.86
CA PHE A 89 -3.52 -4.03 20.25
C PHE A 89 -2.46 -2.94 20.40
N THR A 90 -1.21 -3.29 20.14
CA THR A 90 -0.09 -2.35 19.98
C THR A 90 0.46 -2.49 18.57
N THR A 91 0.79 -1.37 17.94
CA THR A 91 1.57 -1.33 16.69
C THR A 91 2.85 -0.55 16.93
N GLN A 92 3.91 -0.93 16.23
CA GLN A 92 5.22 -0.29 16.34
C GLN A 92 5.84 -0.18 14.96
N HIS A 93 6.70 0.80 14.76
CA HIS A 93 7.61 0.86 13.63
C HIS A 93 8.90 1.57 14.03
N GLY A 94 9.95 1.41 13.24
CA GLY A 94 11.21 2.05 13.54
C GLY A 94 12.25 1.84 12.45
N PHE A 95 13.41 2.42 12.70
CA PHE A 95 14.58 2.37 11.84
C PHE A 95 15.83 2.18 12.69
N ASP A 96 16.56 1.09 12.43
CA ASP A 96 17.77 0.74 13.19
C ASP A 96 19.03 1.47 12.68
N GLY A 97 18.88 2.36 11.68
CA GLY A 97 19.97 3.05 10.99
C GLY A 97 20.30 2.45 9.63
N VAL A 98 19.75 1.27 9.32
CA VAL A 98 19.95 0.56 8.05
C VAL A 98 18.63 0.05 7.48
N THR A 99 17.78 -0.55 8.31
CA THR A 99 16.59 -1.28 7.89
C THR A 99 15.34 -0.72 8.56
N PRO A 100 14.36 -0.22 7.78
CA PRO A 100 13.04 0.10 8.32
C PRO A 100 12.31 -1.19 8.70
N TRP A 101 11.52 -1.13 9.76
CA TRP A 101 10.74 -2.27 10.22
C TRP A 101 9.42 -1.84 10.83
N ARG A 102 8.49 -2.79 10.91
CA ARG A 102 7.19 -2.58 11.54
C ARG A 102 6.70 -3.80 12.28
N GLN A 103 5.79 -3.58 13.21
CA GLN A 103 4.98 -4.57 13.89
C GLN A 103 3.52 -4.22 13.66
N ALA A 104 2.85 -5.04 12.83
CA ALA A 104 1.43 -4.93 12.58
C ALA A 104 0.62 -5.40 13.81
N ARG A 105 -0.72 -5.27 13.74
CA ARG A 105 -1.63 -5.62 14.84
C ARG A 105 -1.61 -7.10 15.21
N SER A 106 -1.09 -7.94 14.31
CA SER A 106 -0.83 -9.36 14.54
C SER A 106 0.22 -9.62 15.62
N GLY A 107 1.01 -8.61 16.01
CA GLY A 107 2.01 -8.69 17.06
C GLY A 107 3.39 -9.21 16.60
N ILE A 108 3.56 -9.53 15.32
CA ILE A 108 4.84 -10.01 14.78
C ILE A 108 5.52 -8.88 13.99
N ALA A 109 6.76 -8.58 14.35
CA ALA A 109 7.58 -7.57 13.67
C ALA A 109 8.34 -8.16 12.49
N TYR A 110 8.56 -7.36 11.45
CA TYR A 110 9.29 -7.73 10.25
C TYR A 110 9.92 -6.50 9.60
N SER A 111 11.01 -6.73 8.87
CA SER A 111 11.71 -5.70 8.11
C SER A 111 10.96 -5.38 6.82
N LEU A 112 10.94 -4.09 6.47
CA LEU A 112 10.50 -3.59 5.18
C LEU A 112 11.70 -3.49 4.25
N GLY A 113 11.51 -3.84 2.98
CA GLY A 113 12.57 -3.75 1.96
C GLY A 113 12.12 -3.02 0.70
N ASP A 114 10.92 -2.44 0.72
CA ASP A 114 10.37 -1.72 -0.40
C ASP A 114 10.98 -0.31 -0.52
N VAL A 115 10.90 0.24 -1.73
CA VAL A 115 11.48 1.54 -2.06
C VAL A 115 10.85 2.66 -1.23
N ASP A 116 9.55 2.57 -0.93
CA ASP A 116 8.86 3.63 -0.20
C ASP A 116 9.31 3.68 1.27
N ALA A 117 9.35 2.54 1.94
CA ALA A 117 9.81 2.44 3.32
C ALA A 117 11.27 2.91 3.48
N ALA A 118 12.16 2.60 2.52
CA ALA A 118 13.54 3.08 2.55
C ALA A 118 13.63 4.61 2.43
N LEU A 119 12.88 5.19 1.50
CA LEU A 119 12.80 6.64 1.33
C LEU A 119 12.22 7.32 2.58
N VAL A 120 11.08 6.84 3.10
CA VAL A 120 10.45 7.38 4.33
C VAL A 120 11.43 7.32 5.51
N ALA A 121 12.15 6.21 5.68
CA ALA A 121 13.11 6.08 6.76
C ALA A 121 14.29 7.03 6.64
N ALA A 122 14.78 7.31 5.44
CA ALA A 122 15.83 8.31 5.21
C ALA A 122 15.34 9.73 5.51
N ASP A 123 14.11 10.06 5.08
CA ASP A 123 13.48 11.35 5.35
C ASP A 123 13.27 11.58 6.85
N GLU A 124 12.79 10.56 7.56
CA GLU A 124 12.59 10.62 9.00
C GLU A 124 13.92 10.62 9.76
N ALA A 125 14.90 9.81 9.37
CA ALA A 125 16.23 9.81 9.98
C ALA A 125 16.91 11.18 9.89
N PHE A 126 16.75 11.87 8.76
CA PHE A 126 17.22 13.25 8.60
C PHE A 126 16.52 14.22 9.57
N ARG A 127 15.21 14.10 9.76
CA ARG A 127 14.44 14.93 10.72
C ARG A 127 14.82 14.62 12.16
N VAL A 128 14.88 13.34 12.53
CA VAL A 128 15.30 12.83 13.84
C VAL A 128 16.70 13.33 14.20
N ALA A 129 17.65 13.23 13.27
CA ALA A 129 19.02 13.68 13.48
C ALA A 129 19.19 15.21 13.47
N ARG A 130 18.11 15.96 13.15
CA ARG A 130 18.13 17.39 12.89
C ARG A 130 19.16 17.75 11.81
N GLY A 131 19.21 16.98 10.73
CA GLY A 131 20.21 17.08 9.66
C GLY A 131 20.28 18.46 9.00
N TRP A 132 19.19 19.22 9.01
CA TRP A 132 19.16 20.62 8.57
C TRP A 132 20.06 21.57 9.39
N TRP A 133 20.48 21.18 10.60
CA TRP A 133 21.44 21.91 11.44
C TRP A 133 22.77 21.18 11.63
N PHE A 134 22.76 19.87 11.42
CA PHE A 134 23.90 18.96 11.58
C PHE A 134 24.09 18.13 10.31
N PRO A 135 24.49 18.77 9.18
CA PRO A 135 24.61 18.10 7.89
C PRO A 135 25.64 16.98 7.88
N GLU A 136 26.57 16.96 8.85
CA GLU A 136 27.52 15.88 9.06
C GLU A 136 26.89 14.60 9.62
N ARG A 137 25.68 14.67 10.19
CA ARG A 137 24.91 13.51 10.65
C ARG A 137 24.13 12.90 9.50
N HIS A 138 23.37 13.75 8.81
CA HIS A 138 22.56 13.41 7.64
C HIS A 138 22.55 14.60 6.68
N SER A 139 23.04 14.38 5.46
CA SER A 139 23.18 15.43 4.45
C SER A 139 21.88 15.62 3.66
N ALA A 140 21.66 16.82 3.13
CA ALA A 140 20.54 17.12 2.26
C ALA A 140 20.88 18.24 1.27
N THR A 141 20.21 18.23 0.12
CA THR A 141 20.10 19.45 -0.70
C THR A 141 18.99 20.32 -0.14
N THR A 142 19.23 21.62 0.02
CA THR A 142 18.23 22.57 0.50
C THR A 142 18.16 23.78 -0.41
N ILE A 143 16.96 24.12 -0.86
CA ILE A 143 16.72 25.23 -1.78
C ILE A 143 15.61 26.12 -1.21
N PHE A 144 15.87 27.42 -1.08
CA PHE A 144 14.81 28.38 -0.81
C PHE A 144 13.93 28.56 -2.06
N VAL A 145 12.63 28.28 -1.93
CA VAL A 145 11.68 28.34 -3.06
C VAL A 145 10.78 29.56 -3.04
N GLY A 146 10.64 30.24 -1.89
CA GLY A 146 9.92 31.51 -1.82
C GLY A 146 9.24 31.75 -0.48
N ILE A 147 8.51 32.87 -0.41
CA ILE A 147 7.66 33.22 0.73
C ILE A 147 6.22 32.89 0.36
N ARG A 148 5.52 32.18 1.25
CA ARG A 148 4.09 31.89 1.10
C ARG A 148 3.31 32.50 2.27
N ASN A 149 2.12 33.01 2.00
CA ASN A 149 1.28 33.67 3.00
C ASN A 149 -0.01 32.88 3.20
N GLU A 150 -0.30 32.49 4.44
CA GLU A 150 -1.51 31.75 4.81
C GLU A 150 -2.07 32.27 6.15
N ASN A 151 -3.38 32.50 6.21
CA ASN A 151 -4.09 32.92 7.42
C ASN A 151 -3.45 34.12 8.15
N GLY A 152 -2.90 35.08 7.39
CA GLY A 152 -2.24 36.28 7.93
C GLY A 152 -0.82 36.06 8.46
N ARG A 153 -0.24 34.86 8.26
CA ARG A 153 1.16 34.54 8.57
C ARG A 153 1.97 34.39 7.29
N SER A 154 3.25 34.68 7.39
CA SER A 154 4.22 34.55 6.29
C SER A 154 5.24 33.46 6.62
N PHE A 155 5.53 32.61 5.65
CA PHE A 155 6.41 31.45 5.80
C PHE A 155 7.51 31.49 4.76
N ASP A 156 8.75 31.31 5.20
CA ASP A 156 9.86 30.94 4.32
C ASP A 156 9.74 29.45 3.99
N VAL A 157 9.71 29.11 2.70
CA VAL A 157 9.55 27.72 2.24
C VAL A 157 10.85 27.23 1.64
N LEU A 158 11.29 26.07 2.12
CA LEU A 158 12.48 25.37 1.68
C LEU A 158 12.10 24.02 1.07
N ASP A 159 12.60 23.71 -0.11
CA ASP A 159 12.63 22.33 -0.60
C ASP A 159 13.85 21.65 0.02
N ILE A 160 13.63 20.58 0.78
CA ILE A 160 14.69 19.77 1.39
C ILE A 160 14.63 18.37 0.78
N THR A 161 15.76 17.91 0.26
CA THR A 161 15.92 16.53 -0.25
C THR A 161 17.06 15.85 0.51
N PRO A 162 16.75 15.02 1.52
CA PRO A 162 17.74 14.23 2.23
C PRO A 162 18.47 13.24 1.33
N GLU A 163 19.71 12.92 1.66
CA GLU A 163 20.45 11.85 0.99
C GLU A 163 19.73 10.51 1.18
N GLY A 164 19.43 9.83 0.07
CA GLY A 164 18.68 8.58 0.09
C GLY A 164 17.18 8.72 0.38
N GLY A 165 16.69 9.94 0.61
CA GLY A 165 15.28 10.27 0.86
C GLY A 165 14.60 10.93 -0.34
N ARG A 166 13.41 11.50 -0.11
CA ARG A 166 12.63 12.24 -1.09
C ARG A 166 12.52 13.72 -0.72
N MET A 167 12.12 14.53 -1.68
CA MET A 167 11.88 15.94 -1.42
C MET A 167 10.65 16.14 -0.53
N PHE A 168 10.77 17.01 0.48
CA PHE A 168 9.65 17.58 1.22
C PHE A 168 9.81 19.10 1.35
N GLU A 169 8.69 19.83 1.45
CA GLU A 169 8.72 21.25 1.75
C GLU A 169 8.77 21.46 3.27
N ALA A 170 9.70 22.28 3.75
CA ALA A 170 9.73 22.80 5.11
C ALA A 170 9.27 24.26 5.12
N TRP A 171 8.24 24.56 5.91
CA TRP A 171 7.66 25.90 6.05
C TRP A 171 8.05 26.48 7.41
N ILE A 172 8.91 27.50 7.40
CA ILE A 172 9.42 28.17 8.59
C ILE A 172 8.66 29.48 8.77
N ASP A 173 8.06 29.71 9.93
CA ASP A 173 7.32 30.93 10.21
C ASP A 173 8.28 32.14 10.33
N GLN A 174 8.01 33.23 9.61
CA GLN A 174 8.89 34.40 9.60
C GLN A 174 8.90 35.20 10.91
N ALA A 175 7.86 35.08 11.74
CA ALA A 175 7.77 35.81 13.00
C ALA A 175 8.46 35.06 14.14
N THR A 176 8.40 33.72 14.16
CA THR A 176 9.00 32.90 15.22
C THR A 176 10.32 32.24 14.82
N HIS A 177 10.59 32.14 13.52
CA HIS A 177 11.64 31.32 12.92
C HIS A 177 11.55 29.82 13.25
N LEU A 178 10.41 29.34 13.74
CA LEU A 178 10.20 27.91 14.05
C LEU A 178 9.53 27.19 12.88
N LEU A 179 9.79 25.89 12.75
CA LEU A 179 9.13 25.03 11.77
C LEU A 179 7.62 25.01 12.05
N ALA A 180 6.83 25.41 11.07
CA ALA A 180 5.38 25.43 11.19
C ALA A 180 4.73 24.22 10.51
N ARG A 181 5.30 23.77 9.38
CA ARG A 181 4.73 22.69 8.58
C ARG A 181 5.80 21.96 7.76
N THR A 182 5.60 20.66 7.56
CA THR A 182 6.19 19.88 6.46
C THR A 182 5.10 19.41 5.50
N ASP A 183 5.43 19.31 4.22
CA ASP A 183 4.54 18.81 3.15
C ASP A 183 5.32 17.84 2.27
N GLU A 184 4.89 16.58 2.24
CA GLU A 184 5.61 15.48 1.64
C GLU A 184 4.69 14.58 0.82
N GLN A 185 5.11 14.17 -0.37
CA GLN A 185 4.43 13.13 -1.15
C GLN A 185 5.05 11.75 -0.85
N GLN A 186 4.34 10.93 -0.06
CA GLN A 186 4.69 9.57 0.33
C GLN A 186 3.98 8.52 -0.54
N ALA A 187 4.67 7.98 -1.55
CA ALA A 187 4.09 7.09 -2.56
C ALA A 187 2.79 7.65 -3.19
N GLU A 188 1.64 7.07 -2.90
CA GLU A 188 0.30 7.54 -3.31
C GLU A 188 -0.28 8.64 -2.41
N ASP A 189 0.19 8.76 -1.16
CA ASP A 189 -0.35 9.65 -0.14
C ASP A 189 0.42 10.97 -0.07
N ARG A 190 -0.29 12.09 0.16
CA ARG A 190 0.33 13.36 0.56
C ARG A 190 0.20 13.49 2.07
N VAL A 191 1.30 13.76 2.75
CA VAL A 191 1.38 13.90 4.20
C VAL A 191 1.78 15.33 4.53
N VAL A 192 0.88 16.03 5.20
CA VAL A 192 1.09 17.38 5.71
C VAL A 192 1.12 17.31 7.23
N THR A 193 2.27 17.66 7.82
CA THR A 193 2.44 17.70 9.28
C THR A 193 2.63 19.14 9.74
N THR A 194 1.84 19.59 10.71
CA THR A 194 1.92 20.93 11.29
C THR A 194 2.37 20.86 12.74
N TYR A 195 3.16 21.86 13.14
CA TYR A 195 3.81 21.93 14.45
C TYR A 195 3.45 23.24 15.15
N SER A 196 2.98 23.15 16.39
CA SER A 196 2.54 24.29 17.17
C SER A 196 2.72 24.07 18.68
N ASP A 197 2.35 25.08 19.48
CA ASP A 197 2.53 25.07 20.95
C ASP A 197 3.98 24.73 21.34
N TYR A 198 4.93 25.49 20.78
CA TYR A 198 6.35 25.30 21.07
C TYR A 198 6.66 25.66 22.52
N ARG A 199 7.33 24.77 23.24
CA ARG A 199 7.71 24.97 24.64
C ARG A 199 9.19 24.65 24.88
N PRO A 200 9.84 25.36 25.82
CA PRO A 200 11.21 25.07 26.18
C PRO A 200 11.31 23.78 27.00
N VAL A 201 12.20 22.87 26.59
CA VAL A 201 12.57 21.64 27.29
C VAL A 201 14.10 21.57 27.27
N HIS A 202 14.75 21.60 28.45
CA HIS A 202 16.21 21.56 28.56
C HIS A 202 16.96 22.57 27.65
N GLY A 203 16.38 23.75 27.42
CA GLY A 203 17.00 24.82 26.61
C GLY A 203 16.70 24.76 25.11
N VAL A 204 15.94 23.77 24.63
CA VAL A 204 15.47 23.71 23.23
C VAL A 204 13.96 23.87 23.13
N MET A 205 13.48 24.44 22.03
CA MET A 205 12.05 24.59 21.75
C MET A 205 11.54 23.38 20.98
N LEU A 206 10.58 22.65 21.58
CA LEU A 206 9.94 21.48 20.99
C LEU A 206 8.43 21.72 20.81
N PRO A 207 7.79 21.22 19.73
CA PRO A 207 6.36 21.37 19.54
C PRO A 207 5.58 20.45 20.49
N PHE A 208 4.56 20.99 21.17
CA PHE A 208 3.68 20.19 22.04
C PHE A 208 2.33 19.85 21.38
N ALA A 209 2.04 20.41 20.20
CA ALA A 209 0.89 20.05 19.39
C ALA A 209 1.35 19.77 17.95
N ILE A 210 1.14 18.53 17.52
CA ILE A 210 1.50 18.00 16.20
C ILE A 210 0.23 17.49 15.54
N ARG A 211 -0.03 17.89 14.30
CA ARG A 211 -1.18 17.41 13.52
C ARG A 211 -0.69 16.91 12.18
N SER A 212 -1.08 15.70 11.80
CA SER A 212 -0.71 15.08 10.53
C SER A 212 -1.97 14.64 9.77
N GLY A 213 -2.01 14.93 8.46
CA GLY A 213 -3.14 14.61 7.59
C GLY A 213 -2.75 14.78 6.12
N ASP A 214 -3.72 14.85 5.23
CA ASP A 214 -3.52 15.04 3.78
C ASP A 214 -3.92 16.45 3.29
N ASP A 215 -4.12 17.38 4.25
CA ASP A 215 -4.70 18.73 4.02
C ASP A 215 -6.15 18.68 3.50
N GLY A 216 -6.81 17.52 3.68
CA GLY A 216 -8.21 17.26 3.36
C GLY A 216 -9.17 17.63 4.50
N ASP A 217 -10.04 16.69 4.89
CA ASP A 217 -10.98 16.90 6.00
C ASP A 217 -10.26 16.72 7.36
N PRO A 218 -10.13 17.79 8.17
CA PRO A 218 -9.40 17.75 9.43
C PRO A 218 -9.97 16.79 10.47
N ALA A 219 -11.18 16.25 10.25
CA ALA A 219 -11.78 15.22 11.08
C ALA A 219 -11.05 13.87 11.02
N PHE A 220 -10.24 13.64 9.97
CA PHE A 220 -9.44 12.43 9.79
C PHE A 220 -7.96 12.62 10.11
N ASP A 221 -7.55 13.83 10.48
CA ASP A 221 -6.18 14.10 10.91
C ASP A 221 -5.85 13.36 12.21
N ASP A 222 -4.61 12.88 12.29
CA ASP A 222 -4.04 12.47 13.56
C ASP A 222 -3.55 13.71 14.31
N VAL A 223 -4.03 13.89 15.55
CA VAL A 223 -3.67 15.04 16.40
C VAL A 223 -2.97 14.55 17.67
N SER A 224 -1.68 14.83 17.78
CA SER A 224 -0.83 14.45 18.91
C SER A 224 -0.55 15.63 19.82
N THR A 225 -0.84 15.45 21.11
CA THR A 225 -0.48 16.40 22.18
C THR A 225 0.60 15.78 23.06
N VAL A 226 1.78 16.38 23.06
CA VAL A 226 2.92 15.95 23.88
C VAL A 226 2.59 16.13 25.37
N GLN A 227 2.82 15.06 26.14
CA GLN A 227 2.62 15.02 27.58
C GLN A 227 3.95 15.23 28.31
N SER A 228 5.00 14.58 27.84
CA SER A 228 6.35 14.68 28.41
C SER A 228 7.41 14.45 27.34
N VAL A 229 8.58 15.04 27.57
CA VAL A 229 9.79 14.78 26.81
C VAL A 229 10.92 14.56 27.80
N ASP A 230 11.51 13.37 27.77
CA ASP A 230 12.72 13.05 28.50
C ASP A 230 13.93 13.25 27.58
N VAL A 231 14.89 14.06 28.03
CA VAL A 231 16.10 14.39 27.26
C VAL A 231 17.27 13.55 27.76
N ASN A 232 17.96 12.91 26.82
CA ASN A 232 19.05 11.98 27.08
C ASN A 232 18.70 10.84 28.06
N PRO A 233 17.52 10.18 27.96
CA PRO A 233 17.25 8.99 28.76
C PRO A 233 18.25 7.87 28.41
N ASP A 234 18.53 7.01 29.39
CA ASP A 234 19.32 5.80 29.19
C ASP A 234 18.55 4.83 28.28
N ILE A 235 18.94 4.75 27.01
CA ILE A 235 18.34 3.86 26.00
C ILE A 235 19.36 2.80 25.60
N THR A 236 18.92 1.53 25.56
CA THR A 236 19.71 0.43 25.03
C THR A 236 19.62 0.37 23.51
N ASP A 237 20.72 0.10 22.81
CA ASP A 237 20.77 0.03 21.33
C ASP A 237 19.71 -0.90 20.72
N GLY A 238 19.37 -2.01 21.38
CA GLY A 238 18.37 -2.96 20.92
C GLY A 238 16.95 -2.40 20.81
N LEU A 239 16.68 -1.19 21.32
CA LEU A 239 15.37 -0.54 21.24
C LEU A 239 14.96 -0.22 19.79
N TYR A 240 15.93 0.15 18.96
CA TYR A 240 15.70 0.56 17.57
C TYR A 240 15.72 -0.63 16.60
N SER A 241 16.14 -1.80 17.05
CA SER A 241 16.22 -3.01 16.24
C SER A 241 14.85 -3.65 16.08
N VAL A 242 14.71 -4.51 15.05
CA VAL A 242 13.53 -5.36 14.88
C VAL A 242 13.29 -6.16 16.18
N PRO A 243 12.10 -6.04 16.81
CA PRO A 243 11.78 -6.80 18.00
C PRO A 243 11.92 -8.32 17.77
N PRO A 244 12.35 -9.09 18.79
CA PRO A 244 12.39 -10.55 18.67
C PRO A 244 10.99 -11.11 18.47
N LEU A 245 10.91 -12.32 17.90
CA LEU A 245 9.64 -13.02 17.74
C LEU A 245 8.94 -13.18 19.10
N PRO A 246 7.63 -12.89 19.19
CA PRO A 246 6.88 -13.16 20.40
C PRO A 246 6.81 -14.67 20.67
N PRO A 247 6.45 -15.08 21.90
CA PRO A 247 6.10 -16.47 22.18
C PRO A 247 5.04 -16.97 21.21
N SER A 248 5.19 -18.22 20.78
CA SER A 248 4.23 -18.87 19.88
C SER A 248 2.83 -18.87 20.48
N ASP A 249 1.87 -18.32 19.74
CA ASP A 249 0.44 -18.32 20.03
C ASP A 249 -0.34 -19.36 19.22
N ILE A 250 0.36 -20.14 18.38
CA ILE A 250 -0.21 -21.24 17.62
C ILE A 250 -0.34 -22.51 18.46
N VAL A 251 -1.43 -23.24 18.25
CA VAL A 251 -1.65 -24.59 18.78
C VAL A 251 -1.98 -25.52 17.62
N LEU A 252 -1.20 -26.61 17.53
CA LEU A 252 -1.41 -27.70 16.58
C LEU A 252 -1.74 -28.99 17.33
N PRO A 253 -2.33 -30.00 16.65
CA PRO A 253 -2.51 -31.31 17.26
C PRO A 253 -1.20 -31.92 17.78
N PRO A 254 -1.24 -32.70 18.87
CA PRO A 254 -0.04 -33.33 19.43
C PRO A 254 0.73 -34.14 18.37
N HIS A 255 2.06 -34.01 18.40
CA HIS A 255 2.97 -34.71 17.47
C HIS A 255 2.75 -34.39 15.98
N ARG A 256 2.15 -33.24 15.67
CA ARG A 256 2.02 -32.71 14.31
C ARG A 256 2.78 -31.39 14.19
N ASP A 257 3.47 -31.24 13.07
CA ASP A 257 4.13 -29.98 12.70
C ASP A 257 3.38 -29.25 11.58
N SER A 258 2.34 -29.89 11.04
CA SER A 258 1.49 -29.33 9.99
C SER A 258 0.05 -29.84 10.07
N VAL A 259 -0.88 -29.05 9.52
CA VAL A 259 -2.28 -29.42 9.30
C VAL A 259 -2.68 -29.15 7.85
N GLU A 260 -3.62 -29.94 7.33
CA GLU A 260 -4.24 -29.73 6.02
C GLU A 260 -5.65 -29.13 6.22
N VAL A 261 -5.98 -28.11 5.44
CA VAL A 261 -7.26 -27.39 5.47
C VAL A 261 -7.81 -27.38 4.03
N PRO A 262 -9.01 -27.91 3.77
CA PRO A 262 -9.60 -27.80 2.44
C PRO A 262 -9.91 -26.33 2.12
N PHE A 263 -9.66 -25.93 0.88
CA PHE A 263 -10.10 -24.64 0.37
C PHE A 263 -10.98 -24.79 -0.86
N ARG A 264 -11.78 -23.78 -1.17
CA ARG A 264 -12.57 -23.70 -2.40
C ARG A 264 -11.98 -22.62 -3.30
N LEU A 265 -11.57 -23.01 -4.50
CA LEU A 265 -11.32 -22.07 -5.60
C LEU A 265 -12.62 -21.83 -6.36
N THR A 266 -13.04 -20.58 -6.45
CA THR A 266 -14.25 -20.20 -7.22
C THR A 266 -13.95 -20.01 -8.70
N ALA A 267 -14.99 -20.06 -9.54
CA ALA A 267 -14.86 -19.79 -10.97
C ALA A 267 -14.34 -18.37 -11.27
N ASP A 268 -14.60 -17.40 -10.40
CA ASP A 268 -14.09 -16.02 -10.51
C ASP A 268 -12.71 -15.82 -9.84
N ASN A 269 -11.98 -16.90 -9.55
CA ASN A 269 -10.63 -16.92 -8.95
C ASN A 269 -10.54 -16.34 -7.54
N ARG A 270 -11.32 -16.86 -6.59
CA ARG A 270 -11.16 -16.55 -5.16
C ARG A 270 -10.88 -17.81 -4.37
N ILE A 271 -10.03 -17.70 -3.34
CA ILE A 271 -9.74 -18.79 -2.41
C ILE A 271 -10.56 -18.57 -1.14
N PHE A 272 -11.45 -19.51 -0.83
CA PHE A 272 -12.18 -19.52 0.42
C PHE A 272 -11.74 -20.67 1.33
N VAL A 273 -11.49 -20.35 2.59
CA VAL A 273 -11.13 -21.30 3.66
C VAL A 273 -12.13 -21.23 4.82
N PRO A 274 -12.38 -22.34 5.53
CA PRO A 274 -13.20 -22.31 6.74
C PRO A 274 -12.44 -21.65 7.88
N LEU A 275 -12.99 -20.56 8.42
CA LEU A 275 -12.46 -19.83 9.57
C LEU A 275 -13.41 -19.96 10.76
N THR A 276 -13.02 -20.69 11.79
CA THR A 276 -13.80 -20.78 13.03
C THR A 276 -13.34 -19.72 14.01
N VAL A 277 -14.27 -18.90 14.51
CA VAL A 277 -14.00 -17.84 15.50
C VAL A 277 -14.53 -18.28 16.86
N ASP A 278 -13.66 -18.17 17.89
CA ASP A 278 -13.93 -18.50 19.29
C ASP A 278 -14.56 -19.89 19.51
N GLY A 279 -14.32 -20.84 18.61
CA GLY A 279 -14.88 -22.20 18.68
C GLY A 279 -16.39 -22.31 18.43
N HIS A 280 -17.03 -21.24 17.94
CA HIS A 280 -18.49 -21.17 17.83
C HIS A 280 -18.98 -21.13 16.38
N LYS A 281 -18.58 -20.12 15.62
CA LYS A 281 -19.09 -19.87 14.26
C LYS A 281 -17.98 -20.03 13.24
N THR A 282 -18.26 -20.82 12.20
CA THR A 282 -17.37 -20.98 11.04
C THR A 282 -17.84 -20.08 9.91
N PHE A 283 -16.95 -19.19 9.47
CA PHE A 283 -17.14 -18.28 8.35
C PHE A 283 -16.46 -18.84 7.10
N SER A 284 -16.98 -18.45 5.94
CA SER A 284 -16.27 -18.62 4.66
C SER A 284 -15.34 -17.41 4.51
N ALA A 285 -14.07 -17.57 4.88
CA ALA A 285 -13.09 -16.51 4.81
C ALA A 285 -12.38 -16.53 3.46
N GLU A 286 -12.34 -15.40 2.76
CA GLU A 286 -11.48 -15.24 1.59
C GLU A 286 -10.03 -15.03 2.05
N PHE A 287 -9.11 -15.75 1.41
CA PHE A 287 -7.70 -15.71 1.76
C PHE A 287 -6.98 -14.62 0.96
N ASP A 288 -6.44 -13.63 1.66
CA ASP A 288 -5.83 -12.42 1.08
C ASP A 288 -4.40 -12.25 1.61
N SER A 289 -3.39 -12.45 0.77
CA SER A 289 -1.98 -12.35 1.17
C SER A 289 -1.51 -10.95 1.56
N GLY A 290 -2.24 -9.90 1.17
CA GLY A 290 -2.00 -8.51 1.58
C GLY A 290 -2.91 -8.05 2.72
N GLY A 291 -3.98 -8.80 3.02
CA GLY A 291 -5.01 -8.44 3.98
C GLY A 291 -4.74 -8.91 5.41
N SER A 292 -5.16 -8.09 6.38
CA SER A 292 -5.35 -8.51 7.78
C SER A 292 -6.72 -9.18 7.98
N LEU A 293 -6.93 -9.80 9.14
CA LEU A 293 -8.21 -10.37 9.53
C LEU A 293 -9.30 -9.28 9.58
N ILE A 294 -10.30 -9.39 8.71
CA ILE A 294 -11.45 -8.49 8.64
C ILE A 294 -12.75 -9.28 8.81
N LEU A 295 -13.59 -8.84 9.75
CA LEU A 295 -14.94 -9.34 9.96
C LEU A 295 -15.97 -8.30 9.51
N GLN A 296 -17.10 -8.75 8.97
CA GLN A 296 -18.24 -7.88 8.71
C GLN A 296 -18.87 -7.40 10.04
N PRO A 297 -19.41 -6.17 10.11
CA PRO A 297 -20.08 -5.68 11.32
C PRO A 297 -21.23 -6.58 11.79
N THR A 298 -21.93 -7.23 10.85
CA THR A 298 -22.97 -8.23 11.13
C THR A 298 -22.42 -9.47 11.83
N ALA A 299 -21.23 -9.94 11.45
CA ALA A 299 -20.56 -11.06 12.11
C ALA A 299 -20.14 -10.69 13.54
N VAL A 300 -19.58 -9.50 13.72
CA VAL A 300 -19.17 -8.95 15.03
C VAL A 300 -20.38 -8.84 15.97
N ALA A 301 -21.48 -8.27 15.48
CA ALA A 301 -22.72 -8.14 16.26
C ALA A 301 -23.30 -9.50 16.65
N ALA A 302 -23.30 -10.48 15.74
CA ALA A 302 -23.78 -11.83 16.02
C ALA A 302 -22.94 -12.58 17.06
N LEU A 303 -21.64 -12.29 17.13
CA LEU A 303 -20.72 -12.86 18.11
C LEU A 303 -20.67 -12.06 19.43
N ASN A 304 -21.35 -10.92 19.51
CA ASN A 304 -21.35 -10.02 20.67
C ASN A 304 -19.92 -9.59 21.09
N ILE A 305 -19.05 -9.32 20.12
CA ILE A 305 -17.67 -8.89 20.36
C ILE A 305 -17.61 -7.36 20.50
N GLY A 306 -16.92 -6.89 21.54
CA GLY A 306 -16.65 -5.47 21.73
C GLY A 306 -15.65 -4.94 20.69
N VAL A 307 -15.99 -3.84 20.03
CA VAL A 307 -15.11 -3.13 19.09
C VAL A 307 -14.94 -1.68 19.49
N VAL A 308 -13.81 -1.10 19.08
CA VAL A 308 -13.41 0.27 19.38
C VAL A 308 -12.89 0.98 18.14
N GLY A 309 -13.05 2.30 18.13
CA GLY A 309 -12.48 3.20 17.13
C GLY A 309 -13.25 3.27 15.83
N HIS A 310 -12.98 4.33 15.06
CA HIS A 310 -13.60 4.65 13.79
C HIS A 310 -12.54 5.23 12.86
N MET A 311 -11.75 4.36 12.24
CA MET A 311 -10.72 4.77 11.28
C MET A 311 -11.24 4.60 9.85
N GLN A 312 -10.73 5.41 8.94
CA GLN A 312 -11.04 5.28 7.53
C GLN A 312 -10.29 4.06 6.95
N GLY A 313 -11.02 3.09 6.38
CA GLY A 313 -10.40 1.99 5.65
C GLY A 313 -9.67 2.48 4.39
N ARG A 314 -8.48 1.95 4.13
CA ARG A 314 -7.65 2.23 2.94
C ARG A 314 -7.24 0.92 2.25
N GLY A 315 -6.98 0.95 0.94
CA GLY A 315 -6.49 -0.19 0.16
C GLY A 315 -6.35 0.15 -1.33
N GLY A 316 -6.64 -0.83 -2.21
CA GLY A 316 -6.51 -0.71 -3.68
C GLY A 316 -7.14 0.54 -4.32
N GLY A 317 -8.30 0.97 -3.83
CA GLY A 317 -9.15 1.95 -4.50
C GLY A 317 -8.92 3.41 -4.07
N GLU A 318 -9.42 4.31 -4.91
CA GLU A 318 -9.49 5.75 -4.63
C GLU A 318 -10.61 6.10 -3.65
N GLY A 319 -10.35 7.17 -2.90
CA GLY A 319 -11.32 7.77 -1.99
C GLY A 319 -11.45 7.04 -0.66
N ALA A 320 -12.43 7.47 0.13
CA ALA A 320 -12.68 6.89 1.44
C ALA A 320 -13.25 5.47 1.33
N GLY A 321 -12.58 4.49 1.91
CA GLY A 321 -13.12 3.14 2.11
C GLY A 321 -14.30 3.10 3.12
N PRO A 322 -14.69 1.92 3.62
CA PRO A 322 -15.65 1.84 4.71
C PRO A 322 -14.99 2.20 6.04
N ILE A 323 -15.79 2.70 7.00
CA ILE A 323 -15.34 2.91 8.37
C ILE A 323 -14.93 1.57 8.98
N SER A 324 -13.73 1.54 9.56
CA SER A 324 -13.13 0.41 10.24
C SER A 324 -13.13 0.63 11.74
N THR A 325 -13.67 -0.34 12.47
CA THR A 325 -13.49 -0.49 13.91
C THR A 325 -12.56 -1.67 14.18
N SER A 326 -12.16 -1.90 15.43
CA SER A 326 -11.24 -2.99 15.77
C SER A 326 -11.59 -3.67 17.07
N GLY A 327 -11.26 -4.96 17.19
CA GLY A 327 -11.51 -5.76 18.39
C GLY A 327 -10.43 -6.81 18.62
N ARG A 328 -10.66 -7.71 19.59
CA ARG A 328 -9.86 -8.93 19.81
C ARG A 328 -10.77 -10.14 19.90
N LEU A 329 -10.25 -11.27 19.46
CA LEU A 329 -10.83 -12.61 19.56
C LEU A 329 -10.01 -13.43 20.54
N GLY A 330 -10.65 -14.35 21.26
CA GLY A 330 -9.94 -15.29 22.12
C GLY A 330 -9.13 -16.28 21.28
N GLN A 331 -9.71 -16.76 20.18
CA GLN A 331 -9.01 -17.60 19.22
C GLN A 331 -9.66 -17.57 17.82
N ILE A 332 -8.86 -17.88 16.81
CA ILE A 332 -9.34 -18.31 15.49
C ILE A 332 -8.77 -19.70 15.17
N ALA A 333 -9.47 -20.45 14.32
CA ALA A 333 -9.00 -21.75 13.84
C ALA A 333 -9.25 -21.94 12.35
N LEU A 334 -8.26 -22.51 11.66
CA LEU A 334 -8.37 -23.02 10.29
C LEU A 334 -8.06 -24.51 10.31
N GLY A 335 -9.11 -25.32 10.18
CA GLY A 335 -9.02 -26.75 10.48
C GLY A 335 -8.59 -26.98 11.94
N ASP A 336 -7.55 -27.79 12.13
CA ASP A 336 -7.01 -28.11 13.46
C ASP A 336 -5.90 -27.15 13.94
N ALA A 337 -5.53 -26.14 13.13
CA ALA A 337 -4.60 -25.09 13.57
C ALA A 337 -5.37 -23.98 14.27
N VAL A 338 -4.98 -23.67 15.50
CA VAL A 338 -5.56 -22.60 16.32
C VAL A 338 -4.53 -21.50 16.50
N ILE A 339 -4.97 -20.24 16.44
CA ILE A 339 -4.20 -19.06 16.82
C ILE A 339 -4.96 -18.36 17.94
N ASN A 340 -4.28 -18.10 19.06
CA ASN A 340 -4.87 -17.45 20.22
C ASN A 340 -4.69 -15.93 20.17
N ASP A 341 -5.60 -15.20 20.82
CA ASP A 341 -5.47 -13.77 21.14
C ASP A 341 -5.23 -12.87 19.91
N VAL A 342 -6.18 -12.90 18.98
CA VAL A 342 -6.04 -12.28 17.65
C VAL A 342 -6.78 -10.95 17.57
N ALA A 343 -6.10 -9.88 17.19
CA ALA A 343 -6.73 -8.61 16.85
C ALA A 343 -7.36 -8.67 15.45
N PHE A 344 -8.48 -7.97 15.26
CA PHE A 344 -9.16 -7.92 13.95
C PHE A 344 -9.70 -6.54 13.65
N HIS A 345 -9.94 -6.30 12.35
CA HIS A 345 -10.69 -5.17 11.83
C HIS A 345 -12.15 -5.54 11.60
N SER A 346 -13.06 -4.58 11.83
CA SER A 346 -14.47 -4.73 11.49
C SER A 346 -14.91 -3.62 10.55
N MET A 347 -15.29 -3.98 9.33
CA MET A 347 -15.73 -3.02 8.31
C MET A 347 -16.66 -3.67 7.28
N ALA A 348 -17.59 -2.89 6.73
CA ALA A 348 -18.51 -3.36 5.71
C ALA A 348 -17.84 -3.34 4.31
N PHE A 349 -17.10 -4.41 3.99
CA PHE A 349 -16.36 -4.51 2.71
C PHE A 349 -17.13 -5.27 1.62
N ASP A 350 -18.21 -5.98 1.98
CA ASP A 350 -19.06 -6.70 1.01
C ASP A 350 -20.52 -6.71 1.49
N ALA A 351 -21.35 -5.80 0.96
CA ALA A 351 -22.75 -5.71 1.37
C ALA A 351 -23.59 -6.95 0.96
N GLY A 352 -23.14 -7.72 -0.04
CA GLY A 352 -23.83 -8.92 -0.52
C GLY A 352 -23.50 -10.17 0.27
N ALA A 353 -22.44 -10.15 1.09
CA ALA A 353 -21.96 -11.31 1.83
C ALA A 353 -21.69 -10.97 3.31
N PRO A 354 -22.74 -10.84 4.16
CA PRO A 354 -22.62 -10.41 5.55
C PRO A 354 -21.91 -11.42 6.46
N ASP A 355 -21.71 -12.67 6.01
CA ASP A 355 -20.94 -13.71 6.71
C ASP A 355 -19.54 -13.93 6.08
N LYS A 356 -19.12 -13.05 5.17
CA LYS A 356 -17.78 -13.09 4.61
C LYS A 356 -16.77 -12.55 5.61
N ALA A 357 -15.60 -13.17 5.66
CA ALA A 357 -14.43 -12.67 6.36
C ALA A 357 -13.24 -12.59 5.40
N LEU A 358 -12.23 -11.80 5.74
CA LEU A 358 -10.90 -11.84 5.10
C LEU A 358 -9.89 -12.37 6.11
N VAL A 359 -8.94 -13.17 5.67
CA VAL A 359 -7.86 -13.70 6.51
C VAL A 359 -6.58 -13.84 5.69
N GLY A 360 -5.42 -13.59 6.28
CA GLY A 360 -4.16 -13.69 5.54
C GLY A 360 -2.95 -13.51 6.41
N LEU A 361 -2.62 -12.24 6.71
CA LEU A 361 -1.40 -11.86 7.43
C LEU A 361 -1.22 -12.63 8.74
N GLU A 362 -2.28 -12.84 9.52
CA GLU A 362 -2.23 -13.56 10.79
C GLU A 362 -1.76 -15.00 10.62
N ILE A 363 -2.13 -15.64 9.50
CA ILE A 363 -1.76 -17.02 9.17
C ILE A 363 -0.35 -17.05 8.58
N LEU A 364 -0.07 -16.17 7.61
CA LEU A 364 1.18 -16.16 6.84
C LEU A 364 2.38 -15.83 7.72
N GLN A 365 2.21 -15.02 8.76
CA GLN A 365 3.30 -14.72 9.70
C GLN A 365 3.61 -15.86 10.69
N ARG A 366 2.68 -16.81 10.87
CA ARG A 366 2.79 -17.90 11.85
C ARG A 366 3.12 -19.24 11.23
N PHE A 367 2.74 -19.44 9.97
CA PHE A 367 2.91 -20.69 9.24
C PHE A 367 3.59 -20.47 7.90
N VAL A 368 4.34 -21.47 7.46
CA VAL A 368 4.57 -21.66 6.03
C VAL A 368 3.27 -22.21 5.45
N VAL A 369 2.70 -21.47 4.48
CA VAL A 369 1.38 -21.75 3.90
C VAL A 369 1.56 -22.25 2.48
N ARG A 370 1.15 -23.48 2.19
CA ARG A 370 1.15 -24.07 0.85
C ARG A 370 -0.28 -24.23 0.34
N PHE A 371 -0.60 -23.64 -0.80
CA PHE A 371 -1.81 -23.91 -1.58
C PHE A 371 -1.51 -24.96 -2.65
N ASP A 372 -2.08 -26.15 -2.50
CA ASP A 372 -2.11 -27.18 -3.53
C ASP A 372 -3.42 -27.02 -4.32
N PHE A 373 -3.35 -26.42 -5.51
CA PHE A 373 -4.52 -26.18 -6.37
C PHE A 373 -4.96 -27.45 -7.12
N ASP A 374 -4.11 -28.46 -7.25
CA ASP A 374 -4.50 -29.75 -7.82
C ASP A 374 -5.45 -30.48 -6.88
N ARG A 375 -5.18 -30.45 -5.57
CA ARG A 375 -5.95 -31.11 -4.51
C ARG A 375 -6.97 -30.20 -3.81
N GLN A 376 -6.86 -28.88 -4.03
CA GLN A 376 -7.58 -27.84 -3.28
C GLN A 376 -7.38 -27.95 -1.76
N ILE A 377 -6.13 -28.19 -1.36
CA ILE A 377 -5.72 -28.29 0.05
C ILE A 377 -4.70 -27.19 0.37
N MET A 378 -4.95 -26.49 1.47
CA MET A 378 -4.00 -25.56 2.08
C MET A 378 -3.29 -26.27 3.22
N THR A 379 -1.97 -26.35 3.19
CA THR A 379 -1.16 -26.90 4.28
C THR A 379 -0.55 -25.77 5.10
N LEU A 380 -0.74 -25.82 6.41
CA LEU A 380 -0.15 -24.89 7.37
C LEU A 380 0.95 -25.63 8.13
N THR A 381 2.21 -25.26 7.95
CA THR A 381 3.37 -25.91 8.58
C THR A 381 4.11 -24.92 9.48
N ARG A 382 4.56 -25.36 10.67
CA ARG A 382 5.40 -24.48 11.51
C ARG A 382 6.69 -24.08 10.78
N PRO A 383 7.15 -22.82 10.87
CA PRO A 383 8.33 -22.38 10.13
C PRO A 383 9.63 -23.11 10.45
N ASP A 384 9.79 -23.59 11.70
CA ASP A 384 10.95 -24.34 12.18
C ASP A 384 10.99 -25.78 11.67
N ALA A 385 9.82 -26.36 11.37
CA ALA A 385 9.67 -27.72 10.85
C ALA A 385 9.65 -27.78 9.31
N PHE A 386 9.47 -26.65 8.62
CA PHE A 386 9.38 -26.63 7.17
C PHE A 386 10.76 -26.75 6.49
N THR A 387 10.88 -27.72 5.58
CA THR A 387 12.02 -27.84 4.66
C THR A 387 11.50 -28.03 3.24
N TYR A 388 11.98 -27.20 2.31
CA TYR A 388 11.65 -27.35 0.90
C TYR A 388 12.65 -28.25 0.18
N SER A 389 12.15 -29.20 -0.61
CA SER A 389 12.95 -30.16 -1.40
C SER A 389 12.38 -30.44 -2.80
N GLY A 390 11.44 -29.59 -3.27
CA GLY A 390 10.80 -29.73 -4.58
C GLY A 390 11.60 -29.09 -5.73
N VAL A 391 10.95 -29.01 -6.89
CA VAL A 391 11.52 -28.50 -8.16
C VAL A 391 11.04 -27.10 -8.56
N GLY A 392 10.23 -26.47 -7.70
CA GLY A 392 9.66 -25.15 -7.89
C GLY A 392 10.68 -24.03 -7.86
N ALA A 393 10.31 -22.93 -8.50
CA ALA A 393 11.08 -21.70 -8.47
C ALA A 393 10.97 -21.05 -7.09
N VAL A 394 12.12 -20.77 -6.47
CA VAL A 394 12.20 -20.06 -5.18
C VAL A 394 12.43 -18.58 -5.48
N ILE A 395 11.40 -17.78 -5.29
CA ILE A 395 11.36 -16.35 -5.56
C ILE A 395 11.54 -15.60 -4.23
N PRO A 396 12.63 -14.85 -4.03
CA PRO A 396 12.76 -14.00 -2.84
C PRO A 396 11.75 -12.85 -2.92
N PHE A 397 11.27 -12.43 -1.75
CA PHE A 397 10.43 -11.24 -1.65
C PHE A 397 10.92 -10.34 -0.52
N HIS A 398 10.47 -9.09 -0.51
CA HIS A 398 10.53 -8.23 0.66
C HIS A 398 9.12 -7.73 0.99
N PHE A 399 8.92 -7.31 2.24
CA PHE A 399 7.63 -6.72 2.62
C PHE A 399 7.53 -5.29 2.10
N GLN A 400 6.42 -5.01 1.43
CA GLN A 400 5.90 -3.68 1.15
C GLN A 400 4.61 -3.53 1.97
N ASP A 401 4.63 -2.69 3.01
CA ASP A 401 3.61 -2.71 4.06
C ASP A 401 3.36 -4.14 4.60
N ASN A 402 2.19 -4.75 4.39
CA ASN A 402 1.89 -6.12 4.80
C ASN A 402 2.02 -7.14 3.65
N GLN A 403 2.35 -6.70 2.43
CA GLN A 403 2.29 -7.51 1.23
C GLN A 403 3.67 -7.98 0.76
N PRO A 404 3.80 -9.21 0.23
CA PRO A 404 5.02 -9.65 -0.45
C PRO A 404 5.18 -8.92 -1.78
N GLU A 405 6.33 -8.30 -1.97
CA GLU A 405 6.75 -7.72 -3.25
C GLU A 405 7.95 -8.51 -3.80
N VAL A 406 7.86 -8.90 -5.08
CA VAL A 406 8.90 -9.66 -5.79
C VAL A 406 9.42 -8.89 -7.00
N THR A 407 10.59 -9.26 -7.48
CA THR A 407 11.15 -8.73 -8.72
C THR A 407 10.77 -9.60 -9.92
N GLY A 408 10.67 -8.96 -11.09
CA GLY A 408 10.35 -9.64 -12.32
C GLY A 408 10.31 -8.69 -13.52
N ALA A 409 9.75 -9.16 -14.63
CA ALA A 409 9.55 -8.32 -15.81
C ALA A 409 8.24 -8.59 -16.57
N ILE A 410 7.66 -7.52 -17.12
CA ILE A 410 6.50 -7.52 -18.02
C ILE A 410 6.99 -7.21 -19.44
N ASP A 411 6.89 -8.17 -20.36
CA ASP A 411 7.45 -8.08 -21.72
C ASP A 411 8.89 -7.54 -21.75
N GLY A 412 9.72 -7.98 -20.80
CA GLY A 412 11.12 -7.57 -20.64
C GLY A 412 11.33 -6.22 -19.93
N ILE A 413 10.27 -5.52 -19.52
CA ILE A 413 10.35 -4.32 -18.69
C ILE A 413 10.44 -4.76 -17.23
N ALA A 414 11.59 -4.55 -16.60
CA ALA A 414 11.79 -4.86 -15.19
C ALA A 414 10.82 -4.07 -14.29
N GLY A 415 10.35 -4.71 -13.22
CA GLY A 415 9.42 -4.11 -12.28
C GLY A 415 9.35 -4.84 -10.93
N LEU A 416 8.63 -4.21 -10.02
CA LEU A 416 8.31 -4.69 -8.68
C LEU A 416 6.83 -5.09 -8.61
N PHE A 417 6.57 -6.32 -8.19
CA PHE A 417 5.26 -6.96 -8.30
C PHE A 417 4.74 -7.37 -6.93
N THR A 418 3.56 -6.88 -6.57
CA THR A 418 2.87 -7.32 -5.36
C THR A 418 2.16 -8.63 -5.63
N ILE A 419 2.25 -9.56 -4.66
CA ILE A 419 1.62 -10.87 -4.75
C ILE A 419 0.33 -10.86 -3.94
N ASP A 420 -0.79 -11.03 -4.64
CA ASP A 420 -2.11 -10.74 -4.12
C ASP A 420 -3.09 -11.90 -4.37
N THR A 421 -3.35 -12.70 -3.34
CA THR A 421 -4.39 -13.74 -3.41
C THR A 421 -5.81 -13.18 -3.23
N GLY A 422 -5.97 -11.92 -2.82
CA GLY A 422 -7.25 -11.21 -2.74
C GLY A 422 -7.69 -10.59 -4.07
N ASP A 423 -6.76 -10.38 -5.01
CA ASP A 423 -7.07 -9.99 -6.38
C ASP A 423 -7.47 -11.19 -7.23
N ASN A 424 -8.74 -11.21 -7.62
CA ASN A 424 -9.31 -12.28 -8.42
C ASN A 424 -9.01 -12.15 -9.94
N GLY A 425 -8.39 -11.05 -10.36
CA GLY A 425 -7.84 -10.89 -11.70
C GLY A 425 -6.49 -11.57 -11.90
N SER A 426 -5.86 -11.32 -13.05
CA SER A 426 -4.57 -11.91 -13.41
C SER A 426 -3.42 -10.93 -13.25
N LEU A 427 -3.44 -9.83 -14.01
CA LEU A 427 -2.43 -8.79 -13.97
C LEU A 427 -3.09 -7.41 -13.94
N LEU A 428 -2.72 -6.60 -12.94
CA LEU A 428 -3.03 -5.18 -12.89
C LEU A 428 -1.73 -4.38 -13.00
N LEU A 429 -1.65 -3.52 -14.02
CA LEU A 429 -0.55 -2.57 -14.17
C LEU A 429 -0.86 -1.28 -13.41
N ILE A 430 0.02 -0.91 -12.49
CA ILE A 430 -0.15 0.22 -11.56
C ILE A 430 0.03 1.55 -12.31
N ALA A 431 -0.77 2.55 -11.98
CA ALA A 431 -0.99 3.69 -12.88
C ALA A 431 0.29 4.50 -13.20
N PRO A 432 1.17 4.84 -12.24
CA PRO A 432 2.46 5.47 -12.54
C PRO A 432 3.37 4.64 -13.45
N PHE A 433 3.46 3.33 -13.25
CA PHE A 433 4.27 2.43 -14.08
C PHE A 433 3.72 2.36 -15.52
N ALA A 434 2.40 2.21 -15.66
CA ALA A 434 1.75 2.17 -16.96
C ALA A 434 1.92 3.49 -17.75
N ARG A 435 1.83 4.63 -17.07
CA ARG A 435 2.09 5.95 -17.67
C ARG A 435 3.56 6.09 -18.11
N ARG A 436 4.51 5.69 -17.26
CA ARG A 436 5.95 5.79 -17.53
C ARG A 436 6.36 5.07 -18.81
N TYR A 437 5.75 3.92 -19.10
CA TYR A 437 6.10 3.07 -20.24
C TYR A 437 5.07 3.09 -21.38
N GLY A 438 4.06 3.98 -21.35
CA GLY A 438 3.05 4.09 -22.41
C GLY A 438 2.22 2.81 -22.62
N LEU A 439 1.92 2.09 -21.53
CA LEU A 439 1.37 0.72 -21.62
C LEU A 439 -0.09 0.68 -22.11
N VAL A 440 -0.85 1.75 -21.92
CA VAL A 440 -2.21 1.90 -22.48
C VAL A 440 -2.17 1.80 -24.00
N GLU A 441 -1.26 2.54 -24.64
CA GLU A 441 -1.09 2.53 -26.10
C GLU A 441 -0.49 1.21 -26.58
N ARG A 442 0.56 0.72 -25.90
CA ARG A 442 1.26 -0.53 -26.23
C ARG A 442 0.35 -1.74 -26.29
N TYR A 443 -0.65 -1.79 -25.41
CA TYR A 443 -1.58 -2.91 -25.28
C TYR A 443 -2.99 -2.63 -25.82
N HIS A 444 -3.18 -1.49 -26.50
CA HIS A 444 -4.48 -1.06 -27.03
C HIS A 444 -5.58 -1.16 -25.95
N ALA A 445 -5.29 -0.64 -24.76
CA ALA A 445 -6.17 -0.74 -23.62
C ALA A 445 -7.22 0.37 -23.65
N ASP A 446 -8.46 0.02 -23.93
CA ASP A 446 -9.56 0.97 -24.13
C ASP A 446 -10.92 0.45 -23.59
N LEU A 447 -10.95 -0.75 -23.01
CA LEU A 447 -12.16 -1.37 -22.48
C LEU A 447 -12.35 -0.97 -21.01
N PRO A 448 -13.26 -0.04 -20.68
CA PRO A 448 -13.31 0.53 -19.34
C PRO A 448 -13.76 -0.50 -18.31
N TYR A 449 -13.21 -0.41 -17.11
CA TYR A 449 -13.74 -1.10 -15.94
C TYR A 449 -13.86 -0.14 -14.75
N ALA A 450 -14.86 -0.40 -13.93
CA ALA A 450 -15.01 0.19 -12.60
C ALA A 450 -15.32 -0.93 -11.60
N GLY A 451 -14.67 -0.91 -10.45
CA GLY A 451 -14.82 -1.91 -9.40
C GLY A 451 -14.84 -1.27 -8.03
N GLN A 452 -14.80 -2.13 -7.03
CA GLN A 452 -14.71 -1.72 -5.64
C GLN A 452 -13.70 -2.65 -4.95
N ALA A 453 -12.76 -2.03 -4.24
CA ALA A 453 -11.91 -2.65 -3.24
C ALA A 453 -12.21 -1.95 -1.90
N LEU A 454 -11.19 -1.62 -1.11
CA LEU A 454 -11.33 -0.59 -0.07
C LEU A 454 -11.21 0.80 -0.71
N GLY A 455 -12.29 1.23 -1.36
CA GLY A 455 -12.35 2.41 -2.23
C GLY A 455 -12.85 2.06 -3.63
N ALA A 456 -13.02 3.07 -4.49
CA ALA A 456 -13.44 2.87 -5.88
C ALA A 456 -12.23 2.52 -6.76
N THR A 457 -12.33 1.47 -7.58
CA THR A 457 -11.26 1.14 -8.54
C THR A 457 -11.70 1.41 -9.96
N HIS A 458 -10.80 1.92 -10.81
CA HIS A 458 -11.11 2.14 -12.22
C HIS A 458 -9.89 2.07 -13.13
N GLY A 459 -10.16 1.74 -14.39
CA GLY A 459 -9.13 1.65 -15.39
C GLY A 459 -9.63 1.08 -16.70
N VAL A 460 -8.72 0.46 -17.46
CA VAL A 460 -9.00 -0.14 -18.77
C VAL A 460 -8.43 -1.55 -18.87
N TRP A 461 -9.15 -2.47 -19.51
CA TRP A 461 -8.61 -3.75 -19.95
C TRP A 461 -7.85 -3.58 -21.25
N ALA A 462 -6.73 -4.29 -21.34
CA ALA A 462 -5.92 -4.40 -22.55
C ALA A 462 -6.57 -5.32 -23.57
N ARG A 463 -6.78 -4.85 -24.81
CA ARG A 463 -7.18 -5.73 -25.92
C ARG A 463 -6.06 -6.68 -26.30
N LYS A 464 -4.84 -6.16 -26.39
CA LYS A 464 -3.66 -6.98 -26.66
C LYS A 464 -3.10 -7.45 -25.33
N ARG A 465 -3.17 -8.76 -25.08
CA ARG A 465 -2.56 -9.38 -23.90
C ARG A 465 -1.06 -9.07 -23.80
N VAL A 466 -0.59 -8.84 -22.59
CA VAL A 466 0.84 -8.89 -22.24
C VAL A 466 1.40 -10.22 -22.71
N GLY A 467 2.57 -10.23 -23.35
CA GLY A 467 3.17 -11.47 -23.84
C GLY A 467 3.65 -12.37 -22.70
N THR A 468 4.43 -11.80 -21.78
CA THR A 468 5.06 -12.52 -20.66
C THR A 468 5.09 -11.71 -19.38
N VAL A 469 4.83 -12.37 -18.26
CA VAL A 469 5.18 -11.93 -16.90
C VAL A 469 6.19 -12.92 -16.34
N SER A 470 7.34 -12.45 -15.90
CA SER A 470 8.42 -13.27 -15.35
C SER A 470 8.65 -12.98 -13.88
N PHE A 471 9.07 -13.98 -13.12
CA PHE A 471 9.45 -13.89 -11.71
C PHE A 471 10.93 -14.22 -11.57
N ASP A 472 11.67 -13.36 -10.89
CA ASP A 472 13.12 -13.46 -10.80
C ASP A 472 13.58 -14.15 -9.51
N GLY A 473 14.65 -14.93 -9.62
CA GLY A 473 15.31 -15.56 -8.49
C GLY A 473 16.30 -14.62 -7.78
N PRO A 474 16.99 -15.13 -6.75
CA PRO A 474 17.97 -14.35 -5.97
C PRO A 474 19.14 -13.79 -6.78
N ASP A 475 19.45 -14.38 -7.95
CA ASP A 475 20.49 -13.90 -8.86
C ASP A 475 19.96 -12.94 -9.94
N GLY A 476 18.70 -12.51 -9.83
CA GLY A 476 18.03 -11.63 -10.79
C GLY A 476 17.67 -12.29 -12.11
N ARG A 477 17.77 -13.62 -12.22
CA ARG A 477 17.35 -14.36 -13.43
C ARG A 477 15.92 -14.83 -13.29
N SER A 478 15.17 -14.77 -14.39
CA SER A 478 13.82 -15.33 -14.44
C SER A 478 13.84 -16.84 -14.17
N LEU A 479 13.06 -17.27 -13.17
CA LEU A 479 12.87 -18.67 -12.79
C LEU A 479 11.49 -19.22 -13.16
N ALA A 480 10.48 -18.34 -13.29
CA ALA A 480 9.14 -18.69 -13.74
C ALA A 480 8.61 -17.64 -14.72
N VAL A 481 7.81 -18.08 -15.70
CA VAL A 481 7.22 -17.20 -16.72
C VAL A 481 5.77 -17.61 -16.96
N VAL A 482 4.86 -16.65 -16.94
CA VAL A 482 3.46 -16.81 -17.30
C VAL A 482 3.18 -16.06 -18.60
N HIS A 483 2.39 -16.67 -19.47
CA HIS A 483 2.15 -16.18 -20.82
C HIS A 483 0.74 -15.63 -20.98
N ALA A 484 0.63 -14.53 -21.72
CA ALA A 484 -0.65 -14.01 -22.20
C ALA A 484 -1.72 -13.75 -21.11
N PRO A 485 -1.42 -13.20 -19.92
CA PRO A 485 -2.47 -12.94 -18.92
C PRO A 485 -3.46 -11.87 -19.39
N VAL A 486 -4.73 -11.99 -18.97
CA VAL A 486 -5.69 -10.87 -19.03
C VAL A 486 -5.11 -9.73 -18.21
N THR A 487 -4.96 -8.58 -18.84
CA THR A 487 -4.30 -7.42 -18.22
C THR A 487 -5.29 -6.28 -18.09
N ARG A 488 -5.37 -5.72 -16.88
CA ARG A 488 -5.98 -4.41 -16.64
C ARG A 488 -4.92 -3.38 -16.30
N ILE A 489 -5.22 -2.12 -16.58
CA ILE A 489 -4.35 -0.98 -16.33
C ILE A 489 -5.12 0.01 -15.48
N SER A 490 -4.59 0.34 -14.30
CA SER A 490 -5.16 1.36 -13.43
C SER A 490 -5.08 2.74 -14.09
N LEU A 491 -6.15 3.50 -13.98
CA LEU A 491 -6.17 4.93 -14.33
C LEU A 491 -6.25 5.82 -13.09
N GLN A 492 -6.01 5.26 -11.90
CA GLN A 492 -6.09 5.97 -10.64
C GLN A 492 -4.98 7.02 -10.48
N HIS A 493 -5.28 7.97 -9.60
CA HIS A 493 -4.53 9.10 -9.10
C HIS A 493 -4.20 8.94 -7.61
N SER A 494 -4.99 8.18 -6.85
CA SER A 494 -4.72 7.84 -5.45
C SER A 494 -5.08 6.39 -5.11
N GLY A 495 -4.85 6.00 -3.86
CA GLY A 495 -4.94 4.60 -3.42
C GLY A 495 -3.77 3.77 -3.93
N PHE A 496 -3.70 2.51 -3.49
CA PHE A 496 -2.58 1.64 -3.80
C PHE A 496 -2.36 1.43 -5.30
N ASP A 497 -3.43 1.39 -6.11
CA ASP A 497 -3.30 1.24 -7.57
C ASP A 497 -2.73 2.50 -8.27
N ALA A 498 -2.39 3.55 -7.51
CA ALA A 498 -1.66 4.74 -7.92
C ALA A 498 -0.27 4.89 -7.25
N ASN A 499 0.19 3.87 -6.52
CA ASN A 499 1.51 3.85 -5.86
C ASN A 499 2.64 4.05 -6.89
N ARG A 500 3.61 4.91 -6.55
CA ARG A 500 4.69 5.33 -7.46
C ARG A 500 5.85 4.34 -7.57
N ASN A 501 5.94 3.44 -6.60
CA ASN A 501 7.06 2.53 -6.39
C ASN A 501 6.71 1.09 -6.78
N VAL A 502 5.44 0.75 -6.88
CA VAL A 502 4.94 -0.56 -7.35
C VAL A 502 4.70 -0.55 -8.86
N SER A 503 5.06 -1.64 -9.55
CA SER A 503 4.88 -1.77 -11.00
C SER A 503 3.59 -2.49 -11.40
N ALA A 504 3.26 -3.58 -10.70
CA ALA A 504 2.07 -4.39 -10.98
C ALA A 504 1.58 -5.16 -9.77
N ASN A 505 0.29 -5.49 -9.76
CA ASN A 505 -0.32 -6.45 -8.85
C ASN A 505 -0.58 -7.78 -9.59
N ILE A 506 -0.15 -8.88 -8.98
CA ILE A 506 -0.27 -10.24 -9.52
C ILE A 506 -1.37 -10.98 -8.75
N GLY A 507 -2.50 -11.20 -9.43
CA GLY A 507 -3.68 -11.83 -8.87
C GLY A 507 -3.78 -13.34 -9.13
N LEU A 508 -4.85 -13.94 -8.62
CA LEU A 508 -5.10 -15.38 -8.69
C LEU A 508 -5.25 -15.95 -10.10
N GLY A 509 -5.56 -15.14 -11.11
CA GLY A 509 -5.55 -15.60 -12.50
C GLY A 509 -4.16 -16.01 -13.00
N ILE A 510 -3.09 -15.44 -12.42
CA ILE A 510 -1.70 -15.90 -12.61
C ILE A 510 -1.32 -16.92 -11.53
N LEU A 511 -1.54 -16.60 -10.25
CA LEU A 511 -0.99 -17.38 -9.13
C LEU A 511 -1.52 -18.83 -9.08
N LYS A 512 -2.77 -19.07 -9.47
CA LYS A 512 -3.36 -20.43 -9.47
C LYS A 512 -2.68 -21.41 -10.42
N GLN A 513 -1.83 -20.93 -11.33
CA GLN A 513 -1.01 -21.76 -12.22
C GLN A 513 0.11 -22.50 -11.48
N PHE A 514 0.31 -22.20 -10.19
CA PHE A 514 1.33 -22.81 -9.35
C PHE A 514 0.71 -23.35 -8.07
N ASN A 515 1.18 -24.49 -7.60
CA ASN A 515 1.09 -24.84 -6.19
C ASN A 515 1.99 -23.89 -5.41
N LEU A 516 1.36 -22.93 -4.75
CA LEU A 516 1.96 -21.71 -4.23
C LEU A 516 2.34 -21.91 -2.76
N THR A 517 3.59 -21.65 -2.39
CA THR A 517 4.01 -21.64 -0.98
C THR A 517 4.50 -20.26 -0.55
N PHE A 518 3.94 -19.73 0.53
CA PHE A 518 4.45 -18.55 1.22
C PHE A 518 5.26 -18.97 2.45
N ASP A 519 6.53 -18.55 2.52
CA ASP A 519 7.42 -18.75 3.66
C ASP A 519 7.90 -17.38 4.15
N TYR A 520 7.04 -16.68 4.91
CA TYR A 520 7.29 -15.32 5.37
C TYR A 520 8.50 -15.25 6.32
N ALA A 521 8.70 -16.29 7.12
CA ALA A 521 9.84 -16.38 8.04
C ALA A 521 11.20 -16.36 7.32
N ARG A 522 11.24 -16.76 6.04
CA ARG A 522 12.44 -16.73 5.18
C ARG A 522 12.29 -15.81 3.97
N GLN A 523 11.24 -14.98 3.96
CA GLN A 523 10.91 -14.00 2.92
C GLN A 523 11.04 -14.56 1.48
N ARG A 524 10.38 -15.70 1.24
CA ARG A 524 10.36 -16.34 -0.09
C ARG A 524 9.00 -16.91 -0.45
N ILE A 525 8.73 -16.94 -1.74
CA ILE A 525 7.60 -17.61 -2.36
C ILE A 525 8.14 -18.77 -3.19
N ILE A 526 7.43 -19.89 -3.20
CA ILE A 526 7.77 -21.05 -4.00
C ILE A 526 6.66 -21.29 -5.01
N LEU A 527 7.04 -21.30 -6.29
CA LEU A 527 6.14 -21.49 -7.42
C LEU A 527 6.40 -22.87 -8.05
N GLU A 528 5.56 -23.85 -7.73
CA GLU A 528 5.59 -25.17 -8.37
C GLU A 528 4.49 -25.26 -9.44
N ALA A 529 4.85 -25.31 -10.73
CA ALA A 529 3.87 -25.41 -11.81
C ALA A 529 2.91 -26.61 -11.60
N ASN A 530 1.61 -26.38 -11.74
CA ASN A 530 0.56 -27.39 -11.54
C ASN A 530 -0.23 -27.66 -12.83
N HIS A 531 -1.35 -28.38 -12.77
CA HIS A 531 -2.15 -28.70 -13.96
C HIS A 531 -2.73 -27.48 -14.69
N LEU A 532 -2.84 -26.32 -14.02
CA LEU A 532 -3.32 -25.05 -14.58
C LEU A 532 -2.20 -24.24 -15.26
N TYR A 533 -0.93 -24.65 -15.12
CA TYR A 533 0.18 -23.93 -15.70
C TYR A 533 0.08 -23.84 -17.23
N GLY A 534 0.21 -22.61 -17.76
CA GLY A 534 0.09 -22.33 -19.19
C GLY A 534 -1.35 -22.32 -19.72
N GLN A 535 -2.35 -22.60 -18.86
CA GLN A 535 -3.75 -22.40 -19.24
C GLN A 535 -4.05 -20.90 -19.29
N LYS A 536 -4.61 -20.45 -20.41
CA LYS A 536 -5.03 -19.06 -20.58
C LYS A 536 -6.27 -18.80 -19.74
N ASP A 537 -6.24 -17.71 -19.00
CA ASP A 537 -7.41 -17.13 -18.37
C ASP A 537 -8.40 -16.62 -19.43
N VAL A 538 -9.69 -16.78 -19.12
CA VAL A 538 -10.77 -16.39 -20.00
C VAL A 538 -11.19 -14.98 -19.62
N PHE A 539 -11.33 -14.10 -20.62
CA PHE A 539 -11.99 -12.82 -20.43
C PHE A 539 -13.47 -12.98 -20.73
N ASN A 540 -14.31 -12.15 -20.12
CA ASN A 540 -15.74 -12.06 -20.41
C ASN A 540 -15.98 -11.98 -21.93
N ARG A 541 -16.61 -13.04 -22.48
CA ARG A 541 -16.88 -13.20 -23.91
C ARG A 541 -18.21 -12.60 -24.35
N ALA A 542 -19.09 -12.27 -23.40
CA ALA A 542 -20.35 -11.61 -23.70
C ALA A 542 -20.13 -10.13 -24.04
N GLY A 543 -19.12 -9.49 -23.45
CA GLY A 543 -18.78 -8.11 -23.75
C GLY A 543 -19.61 -7.07 -23.01
N LEU A 544 -20.20 -7.45 -21.88
CA LEU A 544 -20.97 -6.54 -21.04
C LEU A 544 -20.71 -6.80 -19.55
N ARG A 545 -20.94 -5.78 -18.72
CA ARG A 545 -20.95 -5.91 -17.27
C ARG A 545 -22.34 -5.66 -16.73
N LEU A 546 -22.69 -6.42 -15.70
CA LEU A 546 -23.95 -6.34 -15.01
C LEU A 546 -23.70 -5.96 -13.55
N LEU A 547 -24.48 -5.00 -13.06
CA LEU A 547 -24.54 -4.63 -11.65
C LEU A 547 -25.90 -5.09 -11.11
N GLN A 548 -25.87 -5.87 -10.04
CA GLN A 548 -27.10 -6.27 -9.36
C GLN A 548 -27.66 -5.08 -8.58
N LYS A 549 -28.95 -4.77 -8.79
CA LYS A 549 -29.70 -3.73 -8.08
C LYS A 549 -31.01 -4.33 -7.59
N GLY A 550 -31.03 -4.83 -6.36
CA GLY A 550 -32.16 -5.63 -5.86
C GLY A 550 -32.34 -6.90 -6.70
N ASN A 551 -33.54 -7.12 -7.24
CA ASN A 551 -33.86 -8.31 -8.05
C ASN A 551 -33.78 -8.06 -9.57
N ILE A 552 -32.92 -7.15 -10.01
CA ILE A 552 -32.61 -6.93 -11.43
C ILE A 552 -31.10 -6.78 -11.63
N TRP A 553 -30.63 -7.05 -12.85
CA TRP A 553 -29.30 -6.63 -13.29
C TRP A 553 -29.40 -5.41 -14.19
N SER A 554 -28.64 -4.38 -13.89
CA SER A 554 -28.47 -3.21 -14.76
C SER A 554 -27.16 -3.35 -15.54
N VAL A 555 -27.21 -3.10 -16.85
CA VAL A 555 -26.01 -3.08 -17.70
C VAL A 555 -25.15 -1.89 -17.32
N SER A 556 -24.02 -2.15 -16.65
CA SER A 556 -23.09 -1.11 -16.19
C SER A 556 -22.02 -0.76 -17.22
N ALA A 557 -21.68 -1.70 -18.12
CA ALA A 557 -20.78 -1.47 -19.24
C ALA A 557 -21.15 -2.33 -20.43
N VAL A 558 -20.88 -1.83 -21.63
CA VAL A 558 -20.89 -2.60 -22.89
C VAL A 558 -19.58 -2.29 -23.60
N TYR A 559 -18.78 -3.30 -23.87
CA TYR A 559 -17.48 -3.16 -24.50
C TYR A 559 -17.63 -2.95 -26.01
N SER A 560 -16.82 -2.07 -26.59
CA SER A 560 -16.75 -1.91 -28.04
C SER A 560 -16.17 -3.17 -28.71
N ASP A 561 -16.62 -3.42 -29.94
CA ASP A 561 -16.26 -4.60 -30.74
C ASP A 561 -16.55 -5.93 -30.03
N SER A 562 -17.70 -6.02 -29.37
CA SER A 562 -18.10 -7.16 -28.57
C SER A 562 -19.47 -7.73 -28.95
N PRO A 563 -19.78 -8.99 -28.60
CA PRO A 563 -21.08 -9.58 -28.87
C PRO A 563 -22.27 -8.79 -28.31
N ALA A 564 -22.15 -8.20 -27.12
CA ALA A 564 -23.19 -7.37 -26.55
C ALA A 564 -23.43 -6.08 -27.36
N ALA A 565 -22.35 -5.46 -27.84
CA ALA A 565 -22.44 -4.28 -28.70
C ALA A 565 -23.10 -4.62 -30.05
N ASP A 566 -22.71 -5.74 -30.65
CA ASP A 566 -23.29 -6.25 -31.90
C ASP A 566 -24.79 -6.57 -31.74
N ALA A 567 -25.17 -7.08 -30.57
CA ALA A 567 -26.56 -7.36 -30.20
C ALA A 567 -27.36 -6.08 -29.86
N GLY A 568 -26.75 -4.90 -29.91
CA GLY A 568 -27.41 -3.61 -29.71
C GLY A 568 -27.78 -3.32 -28.25
N ILE A 569 -27.13 -3.99 -27.28
CA ILE A 569 -27.32 -3.74 -25.85
C ILE A 569 -26.68 -2.40 -25.48
N LYS A 570 -27.31 -1.64 -24.60
CA LYS A 570 -26.84 -0.32 -24.15
C LYS A 570 -26.68 -0.27 -22.63
N VAL A 571 -25.73 0.56 -22.20
CA VAL A 571 -25.54 0.89 -20.77
C VAL A 571 -26.83 1.48 -20.20
N GLY A 572 -27.17 1.08 -18.98
CA GLY A 572 -28.40 1.49 -18.29
C GLY A 572 -29.61 0.60 -18.56
N GLU A 573 -29.58 -0.26 -19.58
CA GLU A 573 -30.65 -1.24 -19.81
C GLU A 573 -30.71 -2.27 -18.67
N VAL A 574 -31.87 -2.91 -18.51
CA VAL A 574 -32.11 -3.90 -17.47
C VAL A 574 -32.19 -5.29 -18.08
N VAL A 575 -31.40 -6.22 -17.54
CA VAL A 575 -31.50 -7.65 -17.79
C VAL A 575 -32.29 -8.27 -16.64
N SER A 576 -33.48 -8.80 -16.94
CA SER A 576 -34.33 -9.46 -15.94
C SER A 576 -34.08 -10.96 -15.84
N ARG A 577 -33.61 -11.59 -16.92
CA ARG A 577 -33.22 -13.01 -16.94
C ARG A 577 -32.06 -13.29 -17.89
N ILE A 578 -31.28 -14.31 -17.56
CA ILE A 578 -30.22 -14.88 -18.38
C ILE A 578 -30.47 -16.38 -18.46
N ASP A 579 -30.65 -16.89 -19.68
CA ASP A 579 -31.06 -18.28 -19.96
C ASP A 579 -32.28 -18.72 -19.13
N GLY A 580 -33.26 -17.83 -19.00
CA GLY A 580 -34.49 -18.05 -18.24
C GLY A 580 -34.36 -17.91 -16.71
N GLN A 581 -33.16 -17.66 -16.19
CA GLN A 581 -32.91 -17.53 -14.74
C GLN A 581 -32.79 -16.05 -14.34
N GLY A 582 -33.51 -15.65 -13.29
CA GLY A 582 -33.44 -14.29 -12.74
C GLY A 582 -32.33 -14.14 -11.69
N PRO A 583 -32.12 -12.92 -11.16
CA PRO A 583 -31.05 -12.64 -10.19
C PRO A 583 -31.08 -13.48 -8.92
N ASP A 584 -32.25 -13.79 -8.38
CA ASP A 584 -32.36 -14.64 -7.19
C ASP A 584 -31.98 -16.13 -7.45
N ALA A 585 -31.92 -16.54 -8.73
CA ALA A 585 -31.65 -17.92 -9.12
C ALA A 585 -30.21 -18.15 -9.60
N LEU A 586 -29.45 -17.08 -9.89
CA LEU A 586 -28.06 -17.16 -10.34
C LEU A 586 -27.14 -16.55 -9.29
N SER A 587 -26.21 -17.37 -8.77
CA SER A 587 -25.10 -16.82 -7.98
C SER A 587 -24.19 -15.96 -8.85
N GLN A 588 -23.42 -15.07 -8.23
CA GLN A 588 -22.43 -14.25 -8.95
C GLN A 588 -21.42 -15.12 -9.72
N GLU A 589 -21.02 -16.26 -9.15
CA GLU A 589 -20.11 -17.23 -9.77
C GLU A 589 -20.73 -17.90 -11.01
N GLN A 590 -22.01 -18.28 -10.93
CA GLN A 590 -22.75 -18.84 -12.08
C GLN A 590 -22.95 -17.80 -13.17
N LEU A 591 -23.25 -16.56 -12.80
CA LEU A 591 -23.34 -15.44 -13.73
C LEU A 591 -22.01 -15.24 -14.47
N TRP A 592 -20.90 -15.22 -13.74
CA TRP A 592 -19.56 -15.08 -14.30
C TRP A 592 -19.24 -16.21 -15.30
N SER A 593 -19.48 -17.45 -14.89
CA SER A 593 -19.29 -18.64 -15.72
C SER A 593 -20.09 -18.59 -17.03
N LYS A 594 -21.30 -18.00 -17.01
CA LYS A 594 -22.13 -17.80 -18.20
C LYS A 594 -21.54 -16.76 -19.16
N LEU A 595 -21.00 -15.66 -18.63
CA LEU A 595 -20.38 -14.60 -19.44
C LEU A 595 -19.06 -15.05 -20.08
N GLU A 596 -18.40 -16.06 -19.49
CA GLU A 596 -17.15 -16.68 -19.98
C GLU A 596 -17.35 -17.99 -20.75
N GLY A 597 -18.60 -18.37 -21.04
CA GLY A 597 -18.93 -19.61 -21.73
C GLY A 597 -18.16 -19.81 -23.05
N ALA A 598 -18.13 -21.04 -23.55
CA ALA A 598 -17.34 -21.38 -24.74
C ALA A 598 -17.66 -20.48 -25.95
N VAL A 599 -16.67 -20.26 -26.81
CA VAL A 599 -16.86 -19.55 -28.08
C VAL A 599 -17.98 -20.20 -28.90
N GLY A 600 -18.89 -19.38 -29.42
CA GLY A 600 -20.07 -19.80 -30.16
C GLY A 600 -21.28 -20.18 -29.28
N ALA A 601 -21.14 -20.25 -27.96
CA ALA A 601 -22.27 -20.45 -27.07
C ALA A 601 -23.26 -19.30 -27.16
N ARG A 602 -24.54 -19.62 -27.00
CA ARG A 602 -25.65 -18.66 -27.00
C ARG A 602 -25.98 -18.28 -25.56
N LEU A 603 -25.99 -16.99 -25.28
CA LEU A 603 -26.47 -16.42 -24.02
C LEU A 603 -27.77 -15.68 -24.30
N GLU A 604 -28.88 -16.19 -23.78
CA GLU A 604 -30.20 -15.61 -24.03
C GLU A 604 -30.55 -14.60 -22.92
N LEU A 605 -30.61 -13.33 -23.28
CA LEU A 605 -30.90 -12.23 -22.36
C LEU A 605 -32.36 -11.79 -22.52
N GLN A 606 -33.10 -11.79 -21.42
CA GLN A 606 -34.38 -11.11 -21.35
C GLN A 606 -34.16 -9.67 -20.87
N MET A 607 -34.29 -8.72 -21.79
CA MET A 607 -34.17 -7.30 -21.51
C MET A 607 -35.54 -6.74 -21.10
N ALA A 608 -35.59 -5.93 -20.06
CA ALA A 608 -36.80 -5.31 -19.54
C ALA A 608 -36.74 -3.78 -19.63
N THR A 609 -37.85 -3.18 -20.04
CA THR A 609 -38.11 -1.72 -19.97
C THR A 609 -39.51 -1.52 -19.38
N PRO A 610 -39.87 -0.33 -18.86
CA PRO A 610 -41.22 -0.08 -18.35
C PRO A 610 -42.29 -0.43 -19.42
N GLY A 611 -43.05 -1.50 -19.18
CA GLY A 611 -44.13 -1.95 -20.05
C GLY A 611 -43.73 -2.84 -21.24
N ASN A 612 -42.45 -3.19 -21.43
CA ASN A 612 -42.03 -4.03 -22.55
C ASN A 612 -40.85 -4.97 -22.21
N VAL A 613 -40.87 -6.16 -22.82
CA VAL A 613 -39.84 -7.19 -22.71
C VAL A 613 -39.34 -7.52 -24.12
N ARG A 614 -38.01 -7.54 -24.32
CA ARG A 614 -37.40 -8.04 -25.55
C ARG A 614 -36.38 -9.13 -25.24
N PHE A 615 -36.24 -10.10 -26.14
CA PHE A 615 -35.24 -11.16 -26.05
C PHE A 615 -34.07 -10.83 -26.96
N VAL A 616 -32.86 -10.94 -26.43
CA VAL A 616 -31.62 -10.67 -27.14
C VAL A 616 -30.70 -11.87 -26.98
N THR A 617 -30.30 -12.47 -28.10
CA THR A 617 -29.28 -13.52 -28.09
C THR A 617 -27.91 -12.87 -28.25
N VAL A 618 -26.99 -13.16 -27.34
CA VAL A 618 -25.57 -12.83 -27.45
C VAL A 618 -24.80 -14.10 -27.81
N ILE A 619 -24.00 -14.06 -28.90
CA ILE A 619 -23.14 -15.18 -29.31
C ILE A 619 -21.73 -14.93 -28.78
N LEU A 620 -21.28 -15.75 -27.83
CA LEU A 620 -20.01 -15.53 -27.15
C LEU A 620 -18.83 -15.67 -28.12
N ARG A 621 -17.87 -14.74 -28.05
CA ARG A 621 -16.59 -14.81 -28.78
C ARG A 621 -15.47 -14.17 -27.96
N ASP A 622 -14.23 -14.54 -28.23
CA ASP A 622 -13.09 -13.89 -27.59
C ASP A 622 -13.02 -12.40 -28.00
N ILE A 623 -12.83 -11.54 -27.01
CA ILE A 623 -12.71 -10.08 -27.18
C ILE A 623 -11.23 -9.65 -27.13
N LEU A 624 -10.39 -10.42 -26.43
CA LEU A 624 -8.95 -10.18 -26.24
C LEU A 624 -8.11 -11.19 -27.01
#